data_AF-A0A951FI26-F1
#
_entry.id   AF-A0A951FI26-F1
#
_cell.length_a   1.000
_cell.length_b   1.000
_cell.length_c   1.000
_cell.angle_alpha   90.00
_cell.angle_beta   90.00
_cell.angle_gamma   90.00
#
_symmetry.space_group_name_H-M   'P 1'
#
loop_
_entity.id
_entity.type
_entity.pdbx_description
1 polymer ?
#
loop_
_entity_poly.entity_id
_entity_poly.type
_entity_poly.pdbx_seq_one_letter_code
_entity_poly.pdbx_strand_id
1 'polypeptide(L)'
;MVKLFSTKAHGALDYLTAGTLLALPRALGWSDDVTKWLTGMALGTTAYSLVTRYELGLFKWLPFKGHLTLDALNGGLFCMAPLIFPKQNSTVKGALVGIGLFELFVTLTSETESSYDEQSSEFVDHVIDQIQDPTELLNERAAGA
;
A
#
# COMPACT_ATOMS: atom_id res chain seq x y z
N MET A 1 17.49 -0.56 4.65
CA MET A 1 16.88 0.57 3.94
C MET A 1 16.48 1.61 4.98
N VAL A 2 16.61 2.90 4.68
CA VAL A 2 16.25 3.96 5.62
C VAL A 2 14.73 4.05 5.70
N LYS A 3 14.17 3.98 6.91
CA LYS A 3 12.75 4.21 7.19
C LYS A 3 12.55 5.70 7.47
N LEU A 4 12.02 6.42 6.49
CA LEU A 4 11.76 7.86 6.54
C LEU A 4 10.31 8.17 6.90
N PHE A 5 9.38 7.31 6.48
CA PHE A 5 7.95 7.50 6.70
C PHE A 5 7.40 6.45 7.65
N SER A 6 6.73 6.92 8.72
CA SER A 6 5.89 6.03 9.53
C SER A 6 4.66 5.59 8.73
N THR A 7 4.05 4.48 9.14
CA THR A 7 2.79 3.98 8.55
C THR A 7 1.68 5.03 8.54
N LYS A 8 1.61 5.86 9.59
CA LYS A 8 0.68 6.99 9.67
C LYS A 8 0.99 8.08 8.65
N ALA A 9 2.26 8.43 8.48
CA ALA A 9 2.68 9.43 7.51
C ALA A 9 2.42 8.95 6.08
N HIS A 10 2.71 7.67 5.80
CA HIS A 10 2.39 7.02 4.53
C HIS A 10 0.89 7.10 4.23
N GLY A 11 0.02 6.69 5.16
CA GLY A 11 -1.42 6.78 4.95
C GLY A 11 -1.91 8.19 4.65
N ALA A 12 -1.31 9.22 5.25
CA ALA A 12 -1.65 10.60 4.92
C ALA A 12 -1.24 10.97 3.48
N LEU A 13 -0.09 10.46 3.03
CA LEU A 13 0.38 10.61 1.66
C LEU A 13 -0.53 9.87 0.66
N ASP A 14 -1.12 8.73 1.00
CA ASP A 14 -2.07 8.04 0.10
C ASP A 14 -3.26 8.92 -0.23
N TYR A 15 -3.93 9.45 0.81
CA TYR A 15 -5.12 10.29 0.63
C TYR A 15 -4.78 11.62 -0.07
N LEU A 16 -3.60 12.18 0.22
CA LEU A 16 -3.11 13.36 -0.50
C LEU A 16 -2.84 13.05 -1.97
N THR A 17 -2.22 11.91 -2.25
CA THR A 17 -1.91 11.45 -3.61
C THR A 17 -3.21 11.20 -4.36
N ALA A 18 -4.15 10.45 -3.80
CA ALA A 18 -5.48 10.22 -4.39
C ALA A 18 -6.21 11.53 -4.70
N GLY A 19 -6.22 12.49 -3.77
CA GLY A 19 -6.77 13.83 -4.01
C GLY A 19 -6.05 14.55 -5.16
N THR A 20 -4.73 14.46 -5.21
CA THR A 20 -3.90 15.03 -6.29
C THR A 20 -4.22 14.39 -7.64
N LEU A 21 -4.33 13.06 -7.71
CA LEU A 21 -4.67 12.33 -8.94
C LEU A 21 -6.06 12.71 -9.47
N LEU A 22 -7.01 13.04 -8.59
CA LEU A 22 -8.32 13.57 -8.98
C LEU A 22 -8.23 15.03 -9.46
N ALA A 23 -7.51 15.89 -8.74
CA ALA A 23 -7.49 17.32 -9.00
C ALA A 23 -6.59 17.70 -10.19
N LEU A 24 -5.39 17.14 -10.25
CA LEU A 24 -4.32 17.52 -11.19
C LEU A 24 -4.75 17.50 -12.67
N PRO A 25 -5.30 16.40 -13.22
CA PRO A 25 -5.66 16.37 -14.63
C PRO A 25 -6.79 17.35 -14.99
N ARG A 26 -7.70 17.60 -14.04
CA ARG A 26 -8.82 18.55 -14.23
C ARG A 26 -8.33 20.00 -14.16
N ALA A 27 -7.45 20.30 -13.22
CA ALA A 27 -6.86 21.63 -13.06
C ALA A 27 -5.97 22.03 -14.25
N LEU A 28 -5.27 21.06 -14.83
CA LEU A 28 -4.35 21.28 -15.96
C LEU A 28 -4.97 21.02 -17.34
N GLY A 29 -6.25 20.66 -17.41
CA GLY A 29 -6.95 20.41 -18.67
C GLY A 29 -6.36 19.24 -19.47
N TRP A 30 -5.93 18.18 -18.80
CA TRP A 30 -5.40 16.98 -19.46
C TRP A 30 -6.52 16.20 -20.15
N SER A 31 -6.15 15.42 -21.17
CA SER A 31 -7.11 14.66 -21.98
C SER A 31 -7.99 13.72 -21.15
N ASP A 32 -9.21 13.49 -21.60
CA ASP A 32 -10.19 12.61 -20.96
C ASP A 32 -9.64 11.21 -20.63
N ASP A 33 -8.84 10.61 -21.51
CA ASP A 33 -8.29 9.28 -21.30
C ASP A 33 -7.36 9.24 -20.08
N VAL A 34 -6.47 10.22 -19.96
CA VAL A 34 -5.57 10.36 -18.80
C VAL A 34 -6.38 10.71 -17.55
N THR A 35 -7.34 11.63 -17.65
CA THR A 35 -8.21 12.01 -16.53
C THR A 35 -8.99 10.83 -15.98
N LYS A 36 -9.56 9.98 -16.85
CA LYS A 36 -10.28 8.75 -16.46
C LYS A 36 -9.34 7.74 -15.82
N TRP A 37 -8.16 7.53 -16.41
CA TRP A 37 -7.16 6.62 -15.85
C TRP A 37 -6.71 7.05 -14.45
N LEU A 38 -6.34 8.33 -14.26
CA LEU A 38 -5.97 8.88 -12.96
C LEU A 38 -7.11 8.86 -11.94
N THR A 39 -8.35 9.06 -12.39
CA THR A 39 -9.52 8.89 -11.53
C THR A 39 -9.64 7.43 -11.06
N GLY A 40 -9.42 6.46 -11.95
CA GLY A 40 -9.37 5.04 -11.59
C GLY A 40 -8.26 4.72 -10.58
N MET A 41 -7.05 5.24 -10.81
CA MET A 41 -5.93 5.05 -9.87
C MET A 41 -6.22 5.68 -8.51
N ALA A 42 -6.78 6.90 -8.48
CA ALA A 42 -7.16 7.56 -7.23
C ALA A 42 -8.21 6.77 -6.42
N LEU A 43 -9.22 6.24 -7.10
CA LEU A 43 -10.24 5.41 -6.47
C LEU A 43 -9.66 4.08 -5.99
N GLY A 44 -8.78 3.46 -6.78
CA GLY A 44 -8.05 2.25 -6.41
C GLY A 44 -7.22 2.45 -5.15
N THR A 45 -6.35 3.47 -5.12
CA THR A 45 -5.54 3.85 -3.96
C THR A 45 -6.42 4.10 -2.75
N THR A 46 -7.45 4.94 -2.88
CA THR A 46 -8.38 5.20 -1.77
C THR A 46 -9.02 3.91 -1.26
N ALA A 47 -9.45 3.02 -2.15
CA ALA A 47 -10.12 1.78 -1.77
C ALA A 47 -9.19 0.84 -1.01
N TYR A 48 -7.98 0.58 -1.50
CA TYR A 48 -7.05 -0.31 -0.79
C TYR A 48 -6.52 0.34 0.50
N SER A 49 -6.28 1.66 0.53
CA SER A 49 -5.97 2.42 1.75
C SER A 49 -7.05 2.26 2.82
N LEU A 50 -8.33 2.39 2.46
CA LEU A 50 -9.44 2.21 3.40
C LEU A 50 -9.52 0.81 4.00
N VAL A 51 -9.11 -0.23 3.27
CA VAL A 51 -9.09 -1.60 3.81
C VAL A 51 -7.76 -1.97 4.46
N THR A 52 -6.77 -1.07 4.49
CA THR A 52 -5.43 -1.39 5.00
C THR A 52 -5.33 -1.36 6.53
N ARG A 53 -4.52 -2.27 7.09
CA ARG A 53 -4.15 -2.35 8.50
C ARG A 53 -3.08 -1.32 8.83
N TYR A 54 -3.46 -0.05 8.85
CA TYR A 54 -2.65 1.06 9.32
C TYR A 54 -3.54 2.15 9.92
N GLU A 55 -3.00 3.19 10.52
CA GLU A 55 -3.71 4.14 11.40
C GLU A 55 -4.93 4.77 10.73
N LEU A 56 -4.82 5.13 9.44
CA LEU A 56 -5.86 5.83 8.68
C LEU A 56 -6.75 4.89 7.85
N GLY A 57 -6.60 3.57 8.01
CA GLY A 57 -7.46 2.57 7.39
C GLY A 57 -8.73 2.35 8.20
N LEU A 58 -9.84 2.08 7.52
CA LEU A 58 -11.15 1.89 8.12
C LEU A 58 -11.43 0.41 8.45
N PHE A 59 -11.23 -0.50 7.50
CA PHE A 59 -11.66 -1.90 7.64
C PHE A 59 -10.57 -2.86 8.13
N LYS A 60 -9.28 -2.50 7.98
CA LYS A 60 -8.14 -3.26 8.54
C LYS A 60 -8.09 -4.73 8.06
N TRP A 61 -8.33 -4.99 6.78
CA TRP A 61 -8.27 -6.32 6.17
C TRP A 61 -6.94 -6.61 5.45
N LEU A 62 -6.34 -5.60 4.83
CA LEU A 62 -5.12 -5.74 4.04
C LEU A 62 -3.88 -5.46 4.92
N PRO A 63 -2.93 -6.40 5.09
CA PRO A 63 -1.67 -6.14 5.78
C PRO A 63 -0.88 -5.01 5.13
N PHE A 64 -0.12 -4.23 5.89
CA PHE A 64 0.63 -3.08 5.36
C PHE A 64 1.70 -3.50 4.35
N LYS A 65 2.34 -4.67 4.53
CA LYS A 65 3.22 -5.25 3.50
C LYS A 65 2.49 -5.50 2.17
N GLY A 66 1.23 -5.93 2.23
CA GLY A 66 0.37 -6.10 1.07
C GLY A 66 0.05 -4.76 0.40
N HIS A 67 -0.24 -3.73 1.20
CA HIS A 67 -0.43 -2.35 0.73
C HIS A 67 0.80 -1.83 -0.03
N LEU A 68 2.00 -1.90 0.57
CA LEU A 68 3.25 -1.48 -0.07
C LEU A 68 3.53 -2.22 -1.38
N THR A 69 3.09 -3.48 -1.50
CA THR A 69 3.21 -4.22 -2.75
C THR A 69 2.32 -3.64 -3.84
N LEU A 70 1.09 -3.22 -3.49
CA LEU A 70 0.19 -2.55 -4.43
C LEU A 70 0.73 -1.19 -4.86
N ASP A 71 1.31 -0.40 -3.95
CA ASP A 71 1.93 0.88 -4.29
C ASP A 71 3.14 0.70 -5.21
N ALA A 72 3.96 -0.32 -4.97
CA ALA A 72 5.09 -0.62 -5.85
C ALA A 72 4.62 -0.94 -7.28
N LEU A 73 3.53 -1.71 -7.41
CA LEU A 73 2.92 -2.01 -8.71
C LEU A 73 2.32 -0.76 -9.36
N ASN A 74 1.63 0.07 -8.57
CA ASN A 74 1.03 1.31 -9.03
C ASN A 74 2.11 2.30 -9.52
N GLY A 75 3.12 2.56 -8.72
CA GLY A 75 4.25 3.41 -9.08
C GLY A 75 5.02 2.90 -10.30
N GLY A 76 5.18 1.58 -10.43
CA GLY A 76 5.70 0.94 -11.65
C GLY A 76 4.83 1.21 -12.89
N LEU A 77 3.51 1.08 -12.76
CA LEU A 77 2.56 1.36 -13.84
C LEU A 77 2.61 2.83 -14.29
N PHE A 78 2.72 3.77 -13.33
CA PHE A 78 2.93 5.19 -13.61
C PHE A 78 4.27 5.45 -14.33
N CYS A 79 5.35 4.75 -13.97
CA CYS A 79 6.62 4.85 -14.68
C CYS A 79 6.53 4.32 -16.13
N MET A 80 5.62 3.39 -16.39
CA MET A 80 5.30 2.88 -17.74
C MET A 80 4.38 3.82 -18.54
N ALA A 81 3.98 4.99 -18.00
CA ALA A 81 3.11 5.93 -18.68
C ALA A 81 3.53 6.33 -20.11
N PRO A 82 4.83 6.49 -20.46
CA PRO A 82 5.23 6.77 -21.85
C PRO A 82 4.81 5.67 -22.83
N LEU A 83 4.74 4.42 -22.37
CA LEU A 83 4.31 3.25 -23.16
C LEU A 83 2.79 3.13 -23.21
N ILE A 84 2.10 3.41 -22.09
CA ILE A 84 0.63 3.35 -21.98
C ILE A 84 -0.02 4.49 -22.78
N PHE A 85 0.59 5.67 -22.76
CA PHE A 85 0.07 6.89 -23.38
C PHE A 85 1.03 7.46 -24.43
N PRO A 86 1.33 6.73 -25.52
CA PRO A 86 2.36 7.12 -26.49
C PRO A 86 2.02 8.43 -27.22
N LYS A 87 0.73 8.74 -27.38
CA LYS A 87 0.23 9.94 -28.07
C LYS A 87 0.20 11.20 -27.20
N GLN A 88 0.40 11.09 -25.88
CA GLN A 88 0.40 12.25 -24.99
C GLN A 88 1.68 13.08 -25.14
N ASN A 89 1.61 14.35 -24.78
CA ASN A 89 2.79 15.21 -24.79
C ASN A 89 3.80 14.79 -23.69
N SER A 90 5.04 15.25 -23.83
CA SER A 90 6.13 14.90 -22.90
C SER A 90 5.90 15.42 -21.49
N THR A 91 5.15 16.51 -21.32
CA THR A 91 4.83 17.08 -20.00
C THR A 91 3.91 16.15 -19.21
N VAL A 92 2.84 15.64 -19.81
CA VAL A 92 1.93 14.68 -19.17
C VAL A 92 2.68 13.40 -18.83
N LYS A 93 3.42 12.83 -19.79
CA LYS A 93 4.22 11.61 -19.56
C LYS A 93 5.23 11.80 -18.43
N GLY A 94 5.95 12.92 -18.43
CA GLY A 94 6.93 13.25 -17.39
C GLY A 94 6.30 13.41 -16.02
N ALA A 95 5.13 14.05 -15.94
CA ALA A 95 4.38 14.18 -14.69
C ALA A 95 3.91 12.82 -14.15
N LEU A 96 3.39 11.94 -15.02
CA LEU A 96 2.99 10.58 -14.64
C LEU A 96 4.18 9.75 -14.14
N VAL A 97 5.31 9.80 -14.84
CA VAL A 97 6.55 9.14 -14.38
C VAL A 97 7.02 9.72 -13.05
N GLY A 98 6.95 11.04 -12.88
CA GLY A 98 7.30 11.71 -11.62
C GLY A 98 6.45 11.26 -10.43
N ILE A 99 5.14 11.10 -10.64
CA ILE A 99 4.23 10.54 -9.65
C ILE A 99 4.64 9.09 -9.31
N GLY A 100 4.91 8.26 -10.32
CA GLY A 100 5.31 6.87 -10.09
C GLY A 100 6.63 6.73 -9.33
N LEU A 101 7.61 7.58 -9.65
CA LEU A 101 8.89 7.62 -8.92
C LEU A 101 8.70 8.11 -7.47
N PHE A 102 7.84 9.10 -7.26
CA PHE A 102 7.51 9.57 -5.92
C PHE A 102 6.85 8.46 -5.09
N GLU A 103 5.88 7.75 -5.65
CA GLU A 103 5.20 6.64 -4.99
C GLU A 103 6.17 5.50 -4.65
N LEU A 104 7.04 5.11 -5.59
CA LEU A 104 8.09 4.12 -5.34
C LEU A 104 9.06 4.57 -4.24
N PHE A 105 9.46 5.84 -4.24
CA PHE A 105 10.34 6.38 -3.22
C PHE A 105 9.68 6.31 -1.83
N VAL A 106 8.43 6.74 -1.71
CA VAL A 106 7.68 6.68 -0.45
C VAL A 106 7.51 5.23 0.00
N THR A 107 7.11 4.33 -0.90
CA THR A 107 6.94 2.89 -0.64
C THR A 107 8.22 2.26 -0.10
N LEU A 108 9.35 2.49 -0.77
CA LEU A 108 10.64 1.92 -0.39
C LEU A 108 11.19 2.53 0.91
N THR A 109 10.81 3.76 1.25
CA THR A 109 11.31 4.43 2.45
C THR A 109 10.31 4.40 3.62
N SER A 110 9.25 3.63 3.51
CA SER A 110 8.25 3.47 4.58
C SER A 110 8.59 2.33 5.53
N GLU A 111 8.11 2.44 6.77
CA GLU A 111 7.98 1.31 7.68
C GLU A 111 7.18 0.18 7.03
N THR A 112 7.48 -1.08 7.35
CA THR A 112 6.84 -2.24 6.71
C THR A 112 5.78 -2.90 7.57
N GLU A 113 5.70 -2.51 8.83
CA GLU A 113 4.79 -3.06 9.83
C GLU A 113 4.15 -1.89 10.55
N SER A 114 2.82 -1.94 10.63
CA SER A 114 2.05 -0.97 11.41
C SER A 114 1.83 -1.52 12.82
N SER A 115 1.47 -0.64 13.76
CA SER A 115 1.08 -1.07 15.11
C SER A 115 -0.10 -2.05 15.11
N TYR A 116 -0.97 -2.00 14.08
CA TYR A 116 -2.08 -2.96 13.93
C TYR A 116 -1.61 -4.30 13.38
N ASP A 117 -0.63 -4.31 12.47
CA ASP A 117 -0.02 -5.55 11.99
C ASP A 117 0.75 -6.26 13.13
N GLU A 118 1.52 -5.52 13.92
CA GLU A 118 2.25 -6.04 15.09
C GLU A 118 1.29 -6.69 16.10
N GLN A 119 0.24 -5.97 16.53
CA GLN A 119 -0.78 -6.51 17.45
C GLN A 119 -1.47 -7.76 16.90
N SER A 120 -1.73 -7.80 15.59
CA SER A 120 -2.35 -8.97 14.96
C SER A 120 -1.41 -10.18 14.94
N SER A 121 -0.11 -9.96 14.75
CA SER A 121 0.90 -11.03 14.80
C SER A 121 1.05 -11.56 16.21
N GLU A 122 1.22 -10.69 17.20
CA GLU A 122 1.38 -11.09 18.61
C GLU A 122 0.19 -11.91 19.10
N PHE A 123 -1.03 -11.51 18.74
CA PHE A 123 -2.23 -12.28 19.08
C PHE A 123 -2.22 -13.67 18.43
N VAL A 124 -1.88 -13.76 17.14
CA VAL A 124 -1.82 -15.03 16.40
C VAL A 124 -0.75 -15.94 16.98
N ASP A 125 0.44 -15.41 17.27
CA ASP A 125 1.56 -16.16 17.84
C ASP A 125 1.20 -16.69 19.23
N HIS A 126 0.54 -15.88 20.06
CA HIS A 126 0.06 -16.33 21.36
C HIS A 126 -0.97 -17.46 21.26
N VAL A 127 -1.91 -17.39 20.32
CA VAL A 127 -2.90 -18.47 20.11
C VAL A 127 -2.25 -19.74 19.58
N ILE A 128 -1.30 -19.63 18.67
CA ILE A 128 -0.57 -20.80 18.12
C ILE A 128 0.22 -21.47 19.24
N ASP A 129 0.95 -20.69 20.04
CA ASP A 129 1.72 -21.19 21.18
C ASP A 129 0.81 -21.97 22.13
N GLN A 130 -0.35 -21.40 22.49
CA GLN A 130 -1.41 -22.01 23.33
C GLN A 130 -2.12 -23.26 22.76
N ILE A 131 -1.94 -23.56 21.47
CA ILE A 131 -2.46 -24.80 20.85
C ILE A 131 -1.34 -25.84 20.74
N GLN A 132 -0.09 -25.39 20.61
CA GLN A 132 1.05 -26.30 20.47
C GLN A 132 1.46 -26.91 21.82
N ASP A 133 1.36 -26.16 22.91
CA ASP A 133 1.62 -26.58 24.30
C ASP A 133 0.70 -27.72 24.82
N PRO A 134 -0.63 -27.83 24.58
CA PRO A 134 -1.38 -29.03 24.94
C PRO A 134 -0.97 -30.25 24.09
N THR A 135 -0.44 -30.02 22.88
CA THR A 135 0.05 -31.12 22.02
C THR A 135 1.36 -31.67 22.54
N GLU A 136 2.26 -30.82 23.03
CA GLU A 136 3.48 -31.25 23.74
C GLU A 136 3.15 -32.01 25.03
N LEU A 137 2.21 -31.53 25.85
CA LEU A 137 1.78 -32.22 27.08
C LEU A 137 1.18 -33.62 26.82
N LEU A 138 0.50 -33.81 25.69
CA LEU A 138 0.01 -35.12 25.26
C LEU A 138 1.14 -36.03 24.78
N ASN A 139 2.11 -35.51 24.02
CA ASN A 139 3.27 -36.26 23.57
C ASN A 139 4.19 -36.66 24.73
N GLU A 140 4.42 -35.80 25.71
CA GLU A 140 5.17 -36.13 26.93
C GLU A 140 4.47 -37.22 27.75
N ARG A 141 3.14 -37.16 27.87
CA ARG A 141 2.34 -38.22 28.52
C ARG A 141 2.36 -39.55 27.77
N ALA A 142 2.41 -39.52 26.43
CA ALA A 142 2.50 -40.71 25.60
C ALA A 142 3.91 -41.32 25.57
N ALA A 143 4.96 -40.50 25.70
CA ALA A 143 6.36 -40.95 25.77
C ALA A 143 6.75 -41.46 27.17
N GLY A 144 6.02 -41.06 28.21
CA GLY A 144 6.20 -41.53 29.60
C GLY A 144 5.36 -42.74 30.01
N ALA A 145 4.54 -43.30 29.11
CA ALA A 145 3.72 -44.50 29.31
C ALA A 145 4.27 -45.70 28.51
#